data_AF-A0AAU7BQ95-F1
#
_entry.id   AF-A0AAU7BQ95-F1
#
_cell.length_a   1.000
_cell.length_b   1.000
_cell.length_c   1.000
_cell.angle_alpha   90.00
_cell.angle_beta   90.00
_cell.angle_gamma   90.00
#
_symmetry.space_group_name_H-M   'P 1'
#
loop_
_entity.id
_entity.type
_entity.pdbx_description
1 polymer ?
#
loop_
_entity_poly.entity_id
_entity_poly.type
_entity_poly.pdbx_seq_one_letter_code
_entity_poly.pdbx_strand_id
1 'polypeptide(L)' 'MNRSNILKKYQKKLKNRYKQLIEHAYNLRETDSALSDISEYDALKLLNKLNRLKYLSREQTETVI' A
#
# COMPACT_ATOMS: atom_id res chain seq x y z
N MET A 1 -9.70 -20.39 9.82
CA MET A 1 -9.04 -19.07 9.65
C MET A 1 -9.95 -18.19 8.81
N ASN A 2 -10.46 -17.07 9.35
CA ASN A 2 -11.53 -16.30 8.69
C ASN A 2 -11.00 -15.45 7.52
N ARG A 3 -11.73 -15.40 6.40
CA ARG A 3 -11.38 -14.62 5.20
C ARG A 3 -11.09 -13.15 5.51
N SER A 4 -11.88 -12.54 6.40
CA SER A 4 -11.67 -11.16 6.88
C SER A 4 -10.30 -10.97 7.56
N ASN A 5 -9.84 -11.95 8.35
CA ASN A 5 -8.54 -11.88 9.03
C ASN A 5 -7.38 -11.99 8.04
N ILE A 6 -7.52 -12.79 6.97
CA ILE A 6 -6.53 -12.89 5.90
C ILE A 6 -6.41 -11.56 5.16
N LEU A 7 -7.54 -10.93 4.83
CA LEU A 7 -7.58 -9.64 4.15
C LEU A 7 -6.92 -8.54 4.99
N LYS A 8 -7.24 -8.48 6.30
CA LYS A 8 -6.61 -7.54 7.24
C LYS A 8 -5.10 -7.74 7.33
N LYS A 9 -4.63 -8.99 7.40
CA LYS A 9 -3.19 -9.32 7.42
C LYS A 9 -2.50 -8.87 6.14
N TYR A 10 -3.13 -9.12 4.99
CA TYR A 10 -2.61 -8.69 3.69
C TYR A 10 -2.55 -7.16 3.57
N GLN A 11 -3.60 -6.45 3.97
CA GLN A 11 -3.63 -5.00 3.99
C GLN A 11 -2.55 -4.41 4.91
N LYS A 12 -2.33 -5.02 6.09
CA LYS A 12 -1.24 -4.63 7.00
C LYS A 12 0.13 -4.81 6.34
N LYS A 13 0.36 -5.93 5.65
CA LYS A 13 1.61 -6.19 4.91
C LYS A 13 1.84 -5.14 3.82
N LEU A 14 0.82 -4.81 3.03
CA LEU A 14 0.89 -3.77 2.00
C LEU A 14 1.20 -2.40 2.60
N LYS A 15 0.54 -2.01 3.69
CA LYS A 15 0.81 -0.74 4.40
C LYS A 15 2.23 -0.67 4.94
N ASN A 16 2.73 -1.75 5.52
CA ASN A 16 4.11 -1.79 6.03
C ASN A 16 5.12 -1.64 4.90
N ARG A 17 4.94 -2.37 3.79
CA ARG A 17 5.84 -2.27 2.64
C ARG A 17 5.79 -0.89 1.98
N TYR A 18 4.61 -0.28 1.87
CA TYR A 18 4.46 1.10 1.41
C TYR A 18 5.31 2.06 2.24
N LYS A 19 5.21 1.99 3.57
CA LYS A 19 5.99 2.86 4.47
C LYS A 19 7.49 2.67 4.28
N GLN A 20 7.95 1.41 4.17
CA GLN A 20 9.36 1.10 3.93
C GLN A 20 9.87 1.69 2.61
N LEU A 21 9.07 1.62 1.53
CA LEU A 21 9.46 2.19 0.24
C LEU A 21 9.55 3.71 0.28
N ILE A 22 8.62 4.38 0.96
CA ILE A 22 8.68 5.84 1.16
C ILE A 22 9.91 6.23 1.98
N GLU A 23 10.22 5.49 3.05
CA GLU A 23 11.41 5.71 3.86
C GLU A 23 12.69 5.51 3.04
N HIS A 24 12.75 4.45 2.23
CA HIS A 24 13.88 4.21 1.32
C HIS A 24 14.03 5.31 0.28
N ALA A 25 12.95 5.73 -0.37
CA ALA A 25 12.96 6.86 -1.30
C ALA A 25 13.52 8.12 -0.64
N TYR A 26 13.00 8.47 0.53
CA TYR A 26 13.44 9.64 1.27
C TYR A 26 14.94 9.60 1.61
N ASN A 27 15.43 8.44 2.07
CA ASN A 27 16.84 8.25 2.42
C ASN A 27 17.76 8.30 1.19
N LEU A 28 17.26 7.90 0.03
CA LEU A 28 18.02 7.85 -1.22
C LEU A 28 17.95 9.16 -2.02
N ARG A 29 17.03 10.07 -1.69
CA ARG A 29 16.69 11.24 -2.52
C ARG A 29 17.89 12.07 -2.97
N GLU A 30 18.85 12.29 -2.06
CA GLU A 30 20.03 13.11 -2.34
C GLU A 30 21.29 12.28 -2.68
N THR A 31 21.24 10.95 -2.52
CA THR A 31 22.40 10.06 -2.68
C THR A 31 22.32 9.21 -3.95
N ASP A 32 21.13 8.70 -4.27
CA ASP A 32 20.82 7.95 -5.48
C ASP A 32 19.39 8.26 -5.92
N SER A 33 19.25 9.33 -6.71
CA SER A 33 17.96 9.78 -7.22
C SER A 33 17.26 8.72 -8.06
N ALA A 34 17.99 7.86 -8.77
CA ALA A 34 17.39 6.83 -9.60
C ALA A 34 16.72 5.75 -8.73
N LEU A 35 17.41 5.27 -7.69
CA LEU A 35 16.82 4.33 -6.73
C LEU A 35 15.71 4.96 -5.89
N SER A 36 15.80 6.27 -5.61
CA SER A 36 14.72 7.03 -4.98
C SER A 36 13.45 6.98 -5.84
N ASP A 37 13.53 7.38 -7.11
CA ASP A 37 12.38 7.43 -8.03
C ASP A 37 11.73 6.04 -8.21
N ILE A 38 12.55 4.99 -8.31
CA ILE A 38 12.06 3.60 -8.38
C ILE A 38 11.28 3.24 -7.10
N SER A 39 11.82 3.61 -5.94
CA SER A 39 11.17 3.34 -4.65
C SER A 39 9.86 4.11 -4.49
N GLU A 40 9.81 5.37 -4.93
CA GLU A 40 8.58 6.18 -4.95
C GLU A 40 7.52 5.59 -5.88
N TYR A 41 7.90 5.20 -7.09
CA TYR A 41 7.01 4.58 -8.06
C TYR A 41 6.38 3.27 -7.52
N ASP A 42 7.19 2.42 -6.89
CA ASP A 42 6.69 1.20 -6.26
C ASP A 42 5.79 1.49 -5.06
N ALA A 43 6.10 2.52 -4.26
CA ALA A 43 5.22 2.96 -3.18
C ALA A 43 3.85 3.42 -3.73
N LEU A 44 3.82 4.21 -4.80
CA LEU A 44 2.59 4.66 -5.45
C LEU A 44 1.76 3.48 -5.97
N LYS A 45 2.39 2.45 -6.54
CA LYS A 45 1.70 1.20 -6.92
C LYS A 45 1.03 0.53 -5.72
N LEU A 46 1.69 0.46 -4.57
CA LEU A 46 1.12 -0.12 -3.35
C LEU A 46 -0.01 0.73 -2.78
N LEU A 47 0.13 2.06 -2.82
CA LEU A 47 -0.91 3.00 -2.42
C LEU A 47 -2.18 2.81 -3.26
N ASN A 48 -2.03 2.70 -4.59
CA ASN A 48 -3.15 2.42 -5.48
C ASN A 48 -3.84 1.09 -5.17
N LYS A 49 -3.07 0.02 -4.87
CA LYS A 49 -3.64 -1.26 -4.42
C LYS A 49 -4.42 -1.10 -3.10
N LEU A 50 -3.89 -0.36 -2.13
CA LEU A 50 -4.56 -0.07 -0.87
C LEU A 50 -5.86 0.72 -1.06
N ASN A 51 -5.86 1.71 -1.96
CA ASN A 51 -7.04 2.51 -2.29
C ASN A 51 -8.13 1.65 -2.94
N ARG A 52 -7.77 0.77 -3.89
CA ARG A 52 -8.71 -0.19 -4.49
C ARG A 52 -9.32 -1.13 -3.44
N LEU A 53 -8.51 -1.64 -2.51
CA LEU A 53 -9.02 -2.47 -1.41
C LEU A 53 -9.99 -1.70 -0.51
N LYS A 54 -9.67 -0.44 -0.19
CA LYS A 54 -10.56 0.43 0.60
C LYS A 54 -11.88 0.69 -0.11
N TYR A 55 -11.83 0.97 -1.42
CA TYR A 55 -13.01 1.19 -2.25
C TYR A 55 -13.93 -0.03 -2.26
N LEU A 56 -13.39 -1.21 -2.57
CA LEU A 56 -14.16 -2.47 -2.57
C LEU A 56 -14.78 -2.79 -1.20
N SER A 57 -14.06 -2.51 -0.11
CA SER A 57 -14.62 -2.70 1.24
C SER A 57 -15.75 -1.74 1.57
N ARG A 58 -15.80 -0.55 0.93
CA ARG A 58 -16.86 0.44 1.13
C ARG A 58 -18.12 0.05 0.36
N GLU A 59 -17.99 -0.39 -0.89
CA GLU A 59 -19.14 -0.88 -1.66
C GLU A 59 -19.81 -2.07 -0.96
N GLN A 60 -19.04 -2.99 -0.39
CA GLN A 60 -19.59 -4.12 0.39
C GLN A 60 -20.41 -3.69 1.61
N THR A 61 -20.15 -2.51 2.19
CA THR A 61 -20.95 -1.96 3.29
C THR A 61 -22.18 -1.21 2.81
N GLU A 62 -22.17 -0.66 1.60
CA GLU A 62 -23.28 0.09 1.01
C GLU A 62 -24.34 -0.83 0.37
N THR A 63 -23.96 -2.03 -0.11
CA THR A 63 -24.89 -3.00 -0.73
C THR A 63 -25.70 -3.86 0.26
N VAL A 64 -25.57 -3.64 1.58
CA VAL A 64 -26.25 -4.43 2.63
C VAL A 64 -27.50 -3.70 3.16
N ILE A 65 -28.05 -2.76 2.40
CA ILE A 65 -29.26 -2.01 2.71
C ILE A 65 -30.38 -2.43 1.77
#